data_AF-A0A164IIM7-F1
#
_entry.id   AF-A0A164IIM7-F1
#
_cell.length_a   1.000
_cell.length_b   1.000
_cell.length_c   1.000
_cell.angle_alpha   90.00
_cell.angle_beta   90.00
_cell.angle_gamma   90.00
#
_symmetry.space_group_name_H-M   'P 1'
#
loop_
_entity.id
_entity.type
_entity.pdbx_description
1 polymer ?
#
loop_
_entity_poly.entity_id
_entity_poly.type
_entity_poly.pdbx_seq_one_letter_code
_entity_poly.pdbx_strand_id
1 'polypeptide(L)'
;AICLLRETLARYNGLADFAFAMQGLGSGAISLAGTPEQRERYLPAVARGEKLAAFALSEPQAGSDVAALQCSARLEGDSYVLNGEKTWISNGGIADFYVVFARTGEAAGSRGISAFIVDAGTPGFEIAERIEVIAPHPLARLKFSDCRIPASQRIGAPAEG
;
A
#
# COMPACT_ATOMS: atom_id res chain seq x y z
N ALA A 1 23.81 1.36 -1.06
CA ALA A 1 23.36 0.97 -2.42
C ALA A 1 22.09 1.72 -2.86
N ILE A 2 20.97 1.63 -2.13
CA ILE A 2 19.67 2.26 -2.51
C ILE A 2 19.81 3.77 -2.76
N CYS A 3 20.47 4.53 -1.87
CA CYS A 3 20.62 5.97 -2.03
C CYS A 3 21.34 6.36 -3.33
N LEU A 4 22.44 5.66 -3.67
CA LEU A 4 23.21 5.93 -4.89
C LEU A 4 22.41 5.62 -6.16
N LEU A 5 21.59 4.56 -6.14
CA LEU A 5 20.70 4.25 -7.27
C LEU A 5 19.68 5.37 -7.49
N ARG A 6 19.02 5.83 -6.42
CA ARG A 6 18.07 6.93 -6.51
C ARG A 6 18.72 8.24 -6.96
N GLU A 7 19.86 8.59 -6.38
CA GLU A 7 20.64 9.78 -6.78
C GLU A 7 21.00 9.72 -8.27
N THR A 8 21.49 8.57 -8.73
CA THR A 8 21.89 8.38 -10.13
C THR A 8 20.68 8.46 -11.05
N LEU A 9 19.59 7.74 -10.78
CA LEU A 9 18.39 7.76 -11.61
C LEU A 9 17.77 9.15 -11.66
N ALA A 10 17.61 9.82 -10.51
CA ALA A 10 17.00 11.14 -10.41
C ALA A 10 17.82 12.22 -11.13
N ARG A 11 19.15 12.07 -11.17
CA ARG A 11 20.04 12.95 -11.95
C ARG A 11 19.68 12.95 -13.44
N TYR A 12 19.24 11.82 -13.98
CA TYR A 12 18.92 11.67 -15.41
C TYR A 12 17.42 11.82 -15.70
N ASN A 13 16.56 11.22 -14.88
CA ASN A 13 15.12 11.23 -15.12
C ASN A 13 14.33 10.93 -13.83
N GLY A 14 13.44 11.85 -13.44
CA GLY A 14 12.62 11.69 -12.23
C GLY A 14 11.61 10.53 -12.30
N LEU A 15 11.08 10.17 -13.47
CA LEU A 15 10.20 9.01 -13.63
C LEU A 15 10.96 7.69 -13.47
N ALA A 16 12.22 7.63 -13.88
CA ALA A 16 13.07 6.46 -13.66
C ALA A 16 13.37 6.25 -12.17
N ASP A 17 13.69 7.32 -11.43
CA ASP A 17 13.81 7.26 -9.96
C ASP A 17 12.48 6.84 -9.31
N PHE A 18 11.36 7.45 -9.73
CA PHE A 18 10.04 7.10 -9.23
C PHE A 18 9.74 5.61 -9.40
N ALA A 19 9.94 5.05 -10.60
CA ALA A 19 9.71 3.64 -10.87
C ALA A 19 10.54 2.75 -9.94
N PHE A 20 11.82 3.05 -9.75
CA PHE A 20 12.69 2.30 -8.84
C PHE A 20 12.29 2.46 -7.37
N ALA A 21 12.05 3.69 -6.94
CA ALA A 21 11.74 4.02 -5.54
C ALA A 21 10.44 3.35 -5.08
N MET A 22 9.42 3.31 -5.94
CA MET A 22 8.13 2.72 -5.60
C MET A 22 8.17 1.20 -5.44
N GLN A 23 9.05 0.49 -6.14
CA GLN A 23 9.23 -0.94 -5.91
C GLN A 23 9.73 -1.21 -4.49
N GLY A 24 10.73 -0.46 -4.04
CA GLY A 24 11.28 -0.58 -2.69
C GLY A 24 10.29 -0.17 -1.60
N LEU A 25 9.64 0.99 -1.76
CA LEU A 25 8.67 1.49 -0.78
C LEU A 25 7.42 0.59 -0.72
N GLY A 26 6.84 0.25 -1.87
CA GLY A 26 5.62 -0.53 -1.97
C GLY A 26 5.76 -1.96 -1.45
N SER A 27 6.95 -2.57 -1.53
CA SER A 27 7.19 -3.91 -1.00
C SER A 27 7.89 -3.92 0.37
N GLY A 28 8.27 -2.76 0.90
CA GLY A 28 9.11 -2.65 2.10
C GLY A 28 8.49 -3.28 3.35
N ALA A 29 7.18 -3.09 3.56
CA ALA A 29 6.46 -3.70 4.68
C ALA A 29 6.49 -5.24 4.62
N ILE A 30 6.34 -5.82 3.41
CA ILE A 30 6.42 -7.27 3.20
C ILE A 30 7.83 -7.78 3.52
N SER A 31 8.87 -7.06 3.08
CA SER A 31 10.26 -7.40 3.38
C SER A 31 10.56 -7.40 4.89
N LEU A 32 10.01 -6.44 5.63
CA LEU A 32 10.27 -6.29 7.06
C LEU A 32 9.44 -7.24 7.92
N ALA A 33 8.14 -7.32 7.68
CA ALA A 33 7.16 -7.94 8.58
C ALA A 33 6.27 -8.99 7.92
N GLY A 34 6.45 -9.26 6.62
CA GLY A 34 5.71 -10.30 5.93
C GLY A 34 6.13 -11.71 6.36
N THR A 35 5.20 -12.66 6.32
CA THR A 35 5.50 -14.08 6.55
C THR A 35 6.37 -14.66 5.43
N PRO A 36 7.02 -15.82 5.61
CA PRO A 36 7.75 -16.48 4.55
C PRO A 36 6.92 -16.67 3.26
N GLU A 37 5.64 -17.03 3.40
CA GLU A 37 4.73 -17.25 2.27
C GLU A 37 4.39 -15.94 1.54
N GLN A 38 4.17 -14.85 2.28
CA GLN A 38 3.97 -13.52 1.69
C GLN A 38 5.23 -13.05 0.96
N ARG A 39 6.41 -13.23 1.57
CA ARG A 39 7.69 -12.85 0.97
C ARG A 39 7.92 -13.60 -0.33
N GLU A 40 7.76 -14.92 -0.33
CA GLU A 40 7.92 -15.77 -1.50
C GLU A 40 6.94 -15.41 -2.62
N ARG A 41 5.68 -15.10 -2.25
CA ARG A 41 4.64 -14.75 -3.22
C ARG A 41 4.87 -13.40 -3.92
N TYR A 42 5.39 -12.40 -3.22
CA TYR A 42 5.44 -11.02 -3.74
C TYR A 42 6.85 -10.54 -4.11
N LEU A 43 7.85 -10.78 -3.25
CA LEU A 43 9.16 -10.10 -3.38
C LEU A 43 9.96 -10.53 -4.61
N PRO A 44 10.01 -11.81 -5.03
CA PRO A 44 10.75 -12.20 -6.23
C PRO A 44 10.21 -11.50 -7.50
N ALA A 45 8.89 -11.39 -7.64
CA ALA A 45 8.27 -10.71 -8.78
C ALA A 45 8.51 -9.20 -8.76
N VAL A 46 8.48 -8.56 -7.58
CA VAL A 46 8.86 -7.14 -7.43
C VAL A 46 10.32 -6.92 -7.82
N ALA A 47 11.23 -7.79 -7.36
CA ALA A 47 12.66 -7.69 -7.63
C ALA A 47 13.00 -7.88 -9.12
N ARG A 48 12.23 -8.70 -9.84
CA ARG A 48 12.35 -8.87 -11.31
C ARG A 48 11.62 -7.79 -12.12
N GLY A 49 10.86 -6.90 -11.48
CA GLY A 49 10.06 -5.87 -12.15
C GLY A 49 8.80 -6.42 -12.84
N GLU A 50 8.36 -7.62 -12.46
CA GLU A 50 7.16 -8.30 -13.01
C GLU A 50 5.88 -7.90 -12.28
N LYS A 51 5.99 -7.40 -11.05
CA LYS A 51 4.88 -6.84 -10.27
C LYS A 51 5.19 -5.43 -9.80
N LEU A 52 4.31 -4.49 -10.09
CA LEU A 52 4.35 -3.12 -9.62
C LEU A 52 3.73 -3.03 -8.21
N ALA A 53 4.47 -2.41 -7.29
CA ALA A 53 4.05 -2.26 -5.89
C ALA A 53 3.53 -0.85 -5.60
N ALA A 54 2.60 -0.74 -4.66
CA ALA A 54 2.11 0.54 -4.13
C ALA A 54 2.00 0.53 -2.60
N PHE A 55 2.15 1.71 -2.01
CA PHE A 55 2.07 1.93 -0.56
C PHE A 55 0.92 2.88 -0.25
N ALA A 56 -0.10 2.41 0.46
CA ALA A 56 -1.38 3.07 0.64
C ALA A 56 -1.64 3.44 2.12
N LEU A 57 -1.07 4.58 2.52
CA LEU A 57 -1.16 5.09 3.89
C LEU A 57 -2.08 6.31 4.01
N SER A 58 -1.78 7.37 3.25
CA SER A 58 -2.45 8.68 3.35
C SER A 58 -3.92 8.64 2.96
N GLU A 59 -4.70 9.47 3.63
CA GLU A 59 -6.14 9.66 3.42
C GLU A 59 -6.46 11.13 3.15
N PRO A 60 -7.62 11.46 2.54
CA PRO A 60 -8.01 12.85 2.29
C PRO A 60 -7.97 13.72 3.55
N GLN A 61 -8.27 13.14 4.73
CA GLN A 61 -8.29 13.83 6.01
C GLN A 61 -7.07 13.56 6.89
N ALA A 62 -6.16 12.65 6.50
CA ALA A 62 -5.04 12.21 7.31
C ALA A 62 -3.78 11.98 6.46
N GLY A 63 -2.91 12.99 6.42
CA GLY A 63 -1.58 12.93 5.81
C GLY A 63 -0.48 12.92 6.86
N SER A 64 -0.21 14.08 7.48
CA SER A 64 0.78 14.20 8.56
C SER A 64 0.35 13.49 9.85
N ASP A 65 -0.94 13.51 10.17
CA ASP A 65 -1.51 12.81 11.33
C ASP A 65 -1.96 11.39 10.95
N VAL A 66 -0.99 10.50 10.77
CA VAL A 66 -1.24 9.09 10.38
C VAL A 66 -2.08 8.35 11.41
N ALA A 67 -1.96 8.70 12.70
CA ALA A 67 -2.71 8.05 13.77
C ALA A 67 -4.22 8.29 13.67
N ALA A 68 -4.66 9.33 12.95
CA ALA A 68 -6.06 9.70 12.74
C ALA A 68 -6.71 9.03 11.52
N LEU A 69 -6.03 8.08 10.85
CA LEU A 69 -6.60 7.38 9.70
C LEU A 69 -7.95 6.71 10.03
N GLN A 70 -8.86 6.72 9.06
CA GLN A 70 -10.27 6.32 9.18
C GLN A 70 -10.62 5.08 8.36
N CYS A 71 -9.85 4.76 7.31
CA CYS A 71 -10.04 3.53 6.56
C CYS A 71 -10.01 2.35 7.53
N SER A 72 -11.04 1.52 7.49
CA SER A 72 -11.28 0.46 8.47
C SER A 72 -11.07 -0.91 7.86
N ALA A 73 -10.65 -1.87 8.67
CA ALA A 73 -10.57 -3.29 8.33
C ALA A 73 -11.21 -4.09 9.46
N ARG A 74 -12.40 -4.63 9.23
CA ARG A 74 -13.12 -5.43 10.24
C ARG A 74 -12.91 -6.91 9.99
N LEU A 75 -12.49 -7.65 11.02
CA LEU A 75 -12.36 -9.10 10.94
C LEU A 75 -13.76 -9.75 10.89
N GLU A 76 -13.96 -10.64 9.93
CA GLU A 76 -15.16 -11.45 9.74
C GLU A 76 -14.77 -12.89 9.41
N GLY A 77 -14.78 -13.76 10.42
CA GLY A 77 -14.33 -15.14 10.26
C GLY A 77 -12.83 -15.19 9.93
N ASP A 78 -12.50 -15.68 8.73
CA ASP A 78 -11.14 -15.84 8.23
C ASP A 78 -10.68 -14.71 7.29
N SER A 79 -11.45 -13.62 7.21
CA SER A 79 -11.24 -12.52 6.26
C SER A 79 -11.35 -11.16 6.94
N TYR A 80 -10.74 -10.14 6.37
CA TYR A 80 -10.99 -8.74 6.70
C TYR A 80 -11.86 -8.08 5.63
N VAL A 81 -12.78 -7.22 6.06
CA VAL A 81 -13.59 -6.37 5.18
C VAL A 81 -13.12 -4.93 5.32
N LEU A 82 -12.56 -4.39 4.25
CA LEU A 82 -12.01 -3.04 4.20
C LEU A 82 -13.04 -2.04 3.66
N ASN A 83 -13.14 -0.89 4.33
CA ASN A 83 -14.02 0.21 3.95
C ASN A 83 -13.35 1.56 4.19
N GLY A 84 -13.38 2.45 3.20
CA GLY A 84 -12.83 3.79 3.29
C GLY A 84 -12.10 4.21 2.01
N GLU A 85 -11.22 5.21 2.12
CA GLU A 85 -10.46 5.74 0.99
C GLU A 85 -8.99 5.93 1.35
N LYS A 86 -8.14 5.91 0.33
CA LYS A 86 -6.73 6.34 0.40
C LYS A 86 -6.46 7.32 -0.74
N THR A 87 -5.55 8.26 -0.58
CA THR A 87 -5.25 9.25 -1.62
C THR A 87 -3.76 9.58 -1.66
N TRP A 88 -3.31 10.18 -2.76
CA TRP A 88 -1.89 10.39 -3.07
C TRP A 88 -1.13 9.07 -3.24
N ILE A 89 -1.80 8.02 -3.75
CA ILE A 89 -1.18 6.70 -3.85
C ILE A 89 -0.41 6.58 -5.15
N SER A 90 0.92 6.65 -5.04
CA SER A 90 1.86 6.40 -6.13
C SER A 90 1.68 4.98 -6.69
N ASN A 91 1.78 4.84 -8.01
CA ASN A 91 1.39 3.66 -8.78
C ASN A 91 -0.10 3.31 -8.72
N GLY A 92 -0.93 4.18 -8.15
CA GLY A 92 -2.38 4.01 -8.13
C GLY A 92 -2.97 3.80 -9.53
N GLY A 93 -3.65 2.66 -9.71
CA GLY A 93 -4.27 2.25 -10.97
C GLY A 93 -3.35 1.50 -11.94
N ILE A 94 -2.07 1.33 -11.60
CA ILE A 94 -1.15 0.47 -12.37
C ILE A 94 -0.44 -0.56 -11.50
N ALA A 95 -0.43 -0.43 -10.17
CA ALA A 95 0.15 -1.41 -9.27
C ALA A 95 -0.66 -2.72 -9.27
N ASP A 96 0.07 -3.83 -9.18
CA ASP A 96 -0.47 -5.19 -9.06
C ASP A 96 -0.94 -5.50 -7.64
N PHE A 97 -0.36 -4.84 -6.63
CA PHE A 97 -0.77 -4.95 -5.24
C PHE A 97 -0.46 -3.67 -4.45
N TYR A 98 -1.18 -3.51 -3.36
CA TYR A 98 -1.13 -2.34 -2.48
C TYR A 98 -0.91 -2.81 -1.06
N VAL A 99 0.11 -2.27 -0.39
CA VAL A 99 0.21 -2.37 1.07
C VAL A 99 -0.68 -1.29 1.66
N VAL A 100 -1.83 -1.67 2.20
CA VAL A 100 -2.86 -0.77 2.73
C VAL A 100 -2.82 -0.77 4.25
N PHE A 101 -2.80 0.42 4.84
CA PHE A 101 -2.89 0.61 6.29
C PHE A 101 -4.31 0.97 6.68
N ALA A 102 -4.91 0.18 7.57
CA ALA A 102 -6.30 0.36 7.96
C ALA A 102 -6.49 0.09 9.45
N ARG A 103 -7.49 0.75 10.03
CA ARG A 103 -7.84 0.62 11.44
C ARG A 103 -8.58 -0.68 11.68
N THR A 104 -8.02 -1.51 12.55
CA THR A 104 -8.61 -2.80 12.97
C THR A 104 -9.27 -2.73 14.34
N GLY A 105 -9.02 -1.65 15.11
CA GLY A 105 -9.81 -1.29 16.29
C GLY A 105 -9.35 -1.88 17.62
N GLU A 106 -8.16 -2.48 17.68
CA GLU A 106 -7.59 -3.06 18.91
C GLU A 106 -7.26 -2.01 19.97
N ALA A 107 -6.94 -0.77 19.55
CA ALA A 107 -6.76 0.37 20.43
C ALA A 107 -6.97 1.72 19.70
N ALA A 108 -7.03 2.81 20.47
CA ALA A 108 -7.09 4.17 19.93
C ALA A 108 -5.74 4.63 19.34
N GLY A 109 -5.82 5.56 18.40
CA GLY A 109 -4.65 6.19 17.77
C GLY A 109 -3.85 5.22 16.90
N SER A 110 -2.52 5.33 16.95
CA SER A 110 -1.59 4.53 16.14
C SER A 110 -1.64 3.03 16.45
N ARG A 111 -1.91 2.66 17.71
CA ARG A 111 -1.99 1.25 18.17
C ARG A 111 -3.25 0.51 17.69
N GLY A 112 -4.04 1.12 16.80
CA GLY A 112 -5.22 0.49 16.21
C GLY A 112 -5.09 0.22 14.73
N ILE A 113 -3.89 0.35 14.16
CA ILE A 113 -3.63 0.28 12.73
C ILE A 113 -2.93 -1.04 12.41
N SER A 114 -3.42 -1.73 11.38
CA SER A 114 -2.78 -2.91 10.81
C SER A 114 -2.46 -2.69 9.34
N ALA A 115 -1.47 -3.42 8.83
CA ALA A 115 -1.08 -3.40 7.42
C ALA A 115 -1.60 -4.65 6.69
N PHE A 116 -2.02 -4.47 5.44
CA PHE A 116 -2.63 -5.52 4.61
C PHE A 116 -2.09 -5.49 3.19
N ILE A 117 -1.96 -6.65 2.56
CA ILE A 117 -1.71 -6.76 1.12
C ILE A 117 -3.04 -6.89 0.40
N VAL A 118 -3.39 -5.91 -0.43
CA VAL A 118 -4.58 -5.94 -1.29
C VAL A 118 -4.14 -6.08 -2.75
N ASP A 119 -4.49 -7.20 -3.38
CA ASP A 119 -4.21 -7.42 -4.80
C ASP A 119 -5.11 -6.53 -5.66
N ALA A 120 -4.58 -6.01 -6.77
CA ALA A 120 -5.38 -5.29 -7.75
C ALA A 120 -6.50 -6.20 -8.31
N GLY A 121 -7.70 -5.63 -8.50
CA GLY A 121 -8.87 -6.38 -8.94
C GLY A 121 -9.59 -7.16 -7.83
N THR A 122 -9.15 -7.07 -6.56
CA THR A 122 -9.94 -7.56 -5.43
C THR A 122 -11.34 -6.93 -5.45
N PRO A 123 -12.44 -7.70 -5.40
CA PRO A 123 -13.80 -7.15 -5.38
C PRO A 123 -13.98 -6.14 -4.26
N GLY A 124 -14.59 -4.99 -4.57
CA GLY A 124 -14.76 -3.88 -3.63
C GLY A 124 -13.56 -2.93 -3.53
N PHE A 125 -12.45 -3.20 -4.22
CA PHE A 125 -11.34 -2.26 -4.38
C PHE A 125 -11.43 -1.55 -5.74
N GLU A 126 -11.47 -0.21 -5.71
CA GLU A 126 -11.63 0.64 -6.89
C GLU A 126 -10.58 1.75 -6.94
N ILE A 127 -10.18 2.10 -8.17
CA ILE A 127 -9.46 3.34 -8.46
C ILE A 127 -10.49 4.44 -8.64
N ALA A 128 -10.75 5.20 -7.58
CA ALA A 128 -11.81 6.21 -7.57
C ALA A 128 -11.48 7.40 -8.48
N GLU A 129 -10.20 7.76 -8.60
CA GLU A 129 -9.76 8.94 -9.33
C GLU A 129 -8.28 8.87 -9.67
N ARG A 130 -7.89 9.34 -10.87
CA ARG A 130 -6.49 9.60 -11.23
C ARG A 130 -6.16 11.04 -10.90
N ILE A 131 -5.02 11.25 -10.25
CA ILE A 131 -4.63 12.56 -9.73
C ILE A 131 -3.53 13.15 -10.63
N GLU A 132 -3.75 14.38 -11.10
CA GLU A 132 -2.74 15.15 -11.81
C GLU A 132 -1.98 16.06 -10.85
N VAL A 133 -0.65 16.10 -11.01
CA VAL A 133 0.26 16.93 -10.24
C VAL A 133 1.27 17.60 -11.18
N ILE A 134 1.92 18.67 -10.71
CA ILE A 134 2.84 19.49 -11.52
C ILE A 134 3.94 18.70 -12.25
N ALA A 135 4.45 17.64 -11.62
CA ALA A 135 5.38 16.69 -12.22
C ALA A 135 4.65 15.35 -12.42
N PRO A 136 4.03 15.12 -13.59
CA PRO A 136 3.10 14.01 -13.77
C PRO A 136 3.75 12.65 -13.53
N HIS A 137 3.08 11.83 -12.72
CA HIS A 137 3.42 10.42 -12.48
C HIS A 137 2.15 9.67 -12.08
N PRO A 138 2.12 8.32 -12.14
CA PRO A 138 0.95 7.54 -11.77
C PRO A 138 0.56 7.76 -10.30
N LEU A 139 -0.59 8.42 -10.10
CA LEU A 139 -1.12 8.77 -8.80
C LEU A 139 -2.64 8.59 -8.80
N ALA A 140 -3.20 8.09 -7.69
CA ALA A 140 -4.64 7.87 -7.59
C ALA A 140 -5.21 8.04 -6.18
N ARG A 141 -6.52 8.25 -6.14
CA ARG A 141 -7.37 7.99 -4.98
C ARG A 141 -7.95 6.59 -5.11
N LEU A 142 -7.88 5.84 -4.03
CA LEU A 142 -8.37 4.47 -3.89
C LEU A 142 -9.64 4.49 -3.05
N LYS A 143 -10.59 3.62 -3.37
CA LYS A 143 -11.80 3.40 -2.57
C LYS A 143 -11.97 1.91 -2.28
N PHE A 144 -12.33 1.62 -1.04
CA PHE A 144 -12.67 0.29 -0.56
C PHE A 144 -14.13 0.30 -0.13
N SER A 145 -14.92 -0.59 -0.69
CA SER A 145 -16.36 -0.74 -0.42
C SER A 145 -16.66 -2.23 -0.24
N ASP A 146 -16.74 -2.64 1.02
CA ASP A 146 -16.82 -4.03 1.44
C ASP A 146 -15.76 -4.92 0.78
N CYS A 147 -14.54 -4.38 0.64
CA CYS A 147 -13.41 -5.05 0.02
C CYS A 147 -12.93 -6.19 0.91
N ARG A 148 -13.23 -7.43 0.53
CA ARG A 148 -12.90 -8.62 1.34
C ARG A 148 -11.55 -9.21 0.95
N ILE A 149 -10.66 -9.37 1.93
CA ILE A 149 -9.37 -10.04 1.78
C ILE A 149 -9.20 -11.14 2.82
N PRO A 150 -8.48 -12.24 2.53
CA PRO A 150 -8.14 -13.23 3.54
C PRO A 150 -7.35 -12.63 4.71
N ALA A 151 -7.55 -13.14 5.92
CA ALA A 151 -6.78 -12.73 7.10
C ALA A 151 -5.27 -13.02 6.95
N SER A 152 -4.90 -13.99 6.11
CA SER A 152 -3.52 -14.28 5.74
C SER A 152 -2.85 -13.17 4.92
N GLN A 153 -3.59 -12.16 4.44
CA GLN A 153 -3.03 -10.98 3.78
C GLN A 153 -2.59 -9.89 4.77
N ARG A 154 -2.84 -10.04 6.08
CA ARG A 154 -2.30 -9.10 7.07
C ARG A 154 -0.79 -9.28 7.20
N ILE A 155 -0.07 -8.18 7.20
CA ILE A 155 1.38 -8.14 7.43
C ILE A 155 1.59 -7.90 8.93
N GLY A 156 2.41 -8.73 9.58
CA GLY A 156 2.66 -8.63 11.02
C GLY A 156 1.46 -9.01 11.91
N ALA A 157 1.57 -8.70 13.21
CA ALA A 157 0.49 -8.92 14.16
C ALA A 157 -0.60 -7.84 14.04
N PRO A 158 -1.80 -8.04 14.62
CA PRO A 158 -2.79 -6.97 14.66
C PRO A 158 -2.22 -5.78 15.43
N ALA A 159 -2.53 -4.56 14.99
CA ALA A 159 -2.06 -3.31 15.57
C ALA A 159 -0.55 -2.99 15.44
N GLU A 160 0.20 -3.75 14.63
CA GLU A 160 1.62 -3.48 14.30
C GLU A 160 1.82 -2.82 12.93
N GLY A 161 0.76 -2.18 12.41
CA GLY A 161 0.80 -1.42 11.16
C GLY A 161 1.44 -0.05 11.28
#